data_AF-A0A8J7J1N9-F1
#
_entry.id   AF-A0A8J7J1N9-F1
#
_cell.length_a   1.000
_cell.length_b   1.000
_cell.length_c   1.000
_cell.angle_alpha   90.00
_cell.angle_beta   90.00
_cell.angle_gamma   90.00
#
_symmetry.space_group_name_H-M   'P 1'
#
loop_
_entity.id
_entity.type
_entity.pdbx_description
1 polymer ?
#
loop_
_entity_poly.entity_id
_entity_poly.type
_entity_poly.pdbx_seq_one_letter_code
_entity_poly.pdbx_strand_id
1 'polypeptide(L)'
;MRKILVFYILISLLIACKKESKDNQVDLDRHTFENVDKEKDSVFNEVVEVPAKKTVKQIKDELEAKGVKFFDYVDEKSQDTILMQQYFIVFLKKGPIRSQNEEEAAMLQEAHLAHLTKMYELGYADISGPFGDDGDIRGMTIYNVPTLKMADSLANADPMVKAKRLEVEIHPWWAAKGFPLR
;
A
#
# COMPACT_ATOMS: atom_id res chain seq x y z
N MET A 1 -56.65 6.51 20.26
CA MET A 1 -57.55 5.40 19.84
C MET A 1 -57.77 5.59 18.33
N ARG A 2 -57.43 4.71 17.39
CA ARG A 2 -57.60 3.25 17.24
C ARG A 2 -56.41 2.65 16.44
N LYS A 3 -56.15 1.38 16.72
CA LYS A 3 -55.12 0.50 16.14
C LYS A 3 -55.67 -0.21 14.88
N ILE A 4 -54.82 -0.51 13.90
CA ILE A 4 -55.09 -1.40 12.74
C ILE A 4 -54.07 -2.54 12.84
N LEU A 5 -54.45 -3.68 13.41
CA LEU A 5 -54.98 -4.92 12.82
C LEU A 5 -53.92 -5.75 12.05
N VAL A 6 -53.56 -6.88 12.65
CA VAL A 6 -52.67 -7.95 12.17
C VAL A 6 -53.51 -9.20 11.92
N PHE A 7 -53.26 -9.94 10.82
CA PHE A 7 -53.25 -11.42 10.63
C PHE A 7 -53.49 -11.73 9.13
N TYR A 8 -52.55 -12.24 8.32
CA TYR A 8 -51.92 -13.59 8.20
C TYR A 8 -52.85 -14.75 7.75
N ILE A 9 -52.27 -15.61 6.88
CA ILE A 9 -52.61 -17.03 6.54
C ILE A 9 -53.62 -17.19 5.36
N LEU A 10 -53.50 -18.07 4.34
CA LEU A 10 -52.53 -19.03 3.74
C LEU A 10 -53.32 -19.77 2.60
N ILE A 11 -52.65 -20.59 1.76
CA ILE A 11 -53.21 -21.68 0.90
C ILE A 11 -53.69 -21.24 -0.51
N SER A 12 -53.43 -21.92 -1.64
CA SER A 12 -52.34 -22.73 -2.22
C SER A 12 -52.85 -23.21 -3.59
N LEU A 13 -51.99 -23.19 -4.63
CA LEU A 13 -51.91 -24.07 -5.82
C LEU A 13 -53.17 -24.37 -6.66
N LEU A 14 -53.09 -24.11 -7.98
CA LEU A 14 -53.15 -25.12 -9.07
C LEU A 14 -52.92 -24.48 -10.47
N ILE A 15 -51.69 -24.67 -10.99
CA ILE A 15 -51.27 -25.13 -12.34
C ILE A 15 -52.12 -24.76 -13.58
N ALA A 16 -51.50 -24.05 -14.55
CA ALA A 16 -51.51 -24.40 -15.99
C ALA A 16 -50.39 -23.66 -16.77
N CYS A 17 -49.65 -24.41 -17.60
CA CYS A 17 -48.38 -24.05 -18.23
C CYS A 17 -48.46 -23.30 -19.57
N LYS A 18 -47.29 -22.70 -19.92
CA LYS A 18 -46.57 -22.79 -21.22
C LYS A 18 -46.59 -21.52 -22.10
N LYS A 19 -45.43 -20.85 -22.21
CA LYS A 19 -44.48 -21.02 -23.34
C LYS A 19 -43.12 -20.35 -23.08
N GLU A 20 -42.08 -21.04 -23.52
CA GLU A 20 -40.64 -20.86 -23.26
C GLU A 20 -39.98 -19.68 -24.00
N SER A 21 -38.88 -19.17 -23.41
CA SER A 21 -37.59 -19.08 -24.11
C SER A 21 -36.43 -19.36 -23.13
N LYS A 22 -35.64 -20.38 -23.49
CA LYS A 22 -34.49 -21.03 -22.81
C LYS A 22 -33.45 -20.03 -22.26
N ASP A 23 -32.96 -20.12 -21.01
CA ASP A 23 -32.15 -21.18 -20.36
C ASP A 23 -30.73 -21.28 -20.96
N ASN A 24 -29.62 -21.35 -20.23
CA ASN A 24 -29.24 -20.95 -18.87
C ASN A 24 -27.71 -20.82 -18.87
N GLN A 25 -27.26 -20.12 -17.85
CA GLN A 25 -25.96 -20.17 -17.18
C GLN A 25 -25.32 -21.57 -17.15
N VAL A 26 -24.00 -21.67 -17.38
CA VAL A 26 -23.22 -22.88 -17.08
C VAL A 26 -22.04 -22.56 -16.17
N ASP A 27 -21.96 -23.42 -15.17
CA ASP A 27 -21.10 -23.50 -14.00
C ASP A 27 -19.68 -24.01 -14.31
N LEU A 28 -18.82 -23.90 -13.31
CA LEU A 28 -17.47 -24.48 -13.22
C LEU A 28 -17.42 -25.95 -13.66
N ASP A 29 -16.41 -26.31 -14.47
CA ASP A 29 -15.56 -27.45 -14.15
C ASP A 29 -14.28 -27.53 -15.01
N ARG A 30 -13.15 -27.68 -14.30
CA ARG A 30 -12.03 -28.58 -14.56
C ARG A 30 -11.81 -29.04 -16.02
N HIS A 31 -10.87 -28.40 -16.73
CA HIS A 31 -10.23 -29.05 -17.88
C HIS A 31 -8.81 -29.53 -17.57
N THR A 32 -8.76 -30.85 -17.58
CA THR A 32 -7.65 -31.78 -17.71
C THR A 32 -6.54 -31.34 -18.67
N PHE A 33 -5.32 -31.63 -18.24
CA PHE A 33 -4.12 -31.74 -19.04
C PHE A 33 -4.34 -32.73 -20.20
N GLU A 34 -4.12 -32.29 -21.44
CA GLU A 34 -3.73 -33.16 -22.54
C GLU A 34 -2.40 -32.67 -23.11
N ASN A 35 -1.41 -33.56 -23.07
CA ASN A 35 -0.12 -33.41 -23.71
C ASN A 35 -0.27 -33.64 -25.22
N VAL A 36 0.28 -32.73 -26.02
CA VAL A 36 0.75 -33.08 -27.37
C VAL A 36 2.19 -32.55 -27.51
N ASP A 37 3.10 -33.50 -27.63
CA ASP A 37 4.54 -33.34 -27.78
C ASP A 37 4.98 -32.98 -29.22
N LYS A 38 6.15 -32.33 -29.28
CA LYS A 38 7.18 -32.28 -30.35
C LYS A 38 6.99 -31.29 -31.52
N GLU A 39 7.97 -30.49 -31.96
CA GLU A 39 9.38 -30.35 -31.57
C GLU A 39 9.97 -29.02 -32.12
N LYS A 40 10.80 -28.36 -31.31
CA LYS A 40 11.99 -27.50 -31.59
C LYS A 40 11.98 -26.50 -32.76
N ASP A 41 12.24 -25.23 -32.43
CA ASP A 41 13.50 -24.61 -32.87
C ASP A 41 14.01 -23.48 -31.95
N SER A 42 15.33 -23.55 -31.72
CA SER A 42 16.30 -22.54 -31.30
C SER A 42 15.93 -21.33 -30.41
N VAL A 43 16.63 -21.28 -29.26
CA VAL A 43 17.40 -20.14 -28.75
C VAL A 43 16.62 -18.84 -28.48
N PHE A 44 16.26 -18.64 -27.21
CA PHE A 44 16.68 -17.48 -26.42
C PHE A 44 16.70 -17.92 -24.95
N ASN A 45 17.86 -18.38 -24.47
CA ASN A 45 18.17 -18.22 -23.06
C ASN A 45 18.37 -16.73 -22.87
N GLU A 46 17.29 -15.98 -22.68
CA GLU A 46 17.38 -14.69 -22.04
C GLU A 46 17.78 -15.00 -20.61
N VAL A 47 19.10 -15.00 -20.38
CA VAL A 47 19.64 -14.83 -19.05
C VAL A 47 19.10 -13.48 -18.61
N VAL A 48 17.98 -13.51 -17.88
CA VAL A 48 17.51 -12.35 -17.13
C VAL A 48 18.68 -12.02 -16.21
N GLU A 49 19.44 -10.99 -16.56
CA GLU A 49 20.48 -10.44 -15.71
C GLU A 49 19.76 -9.95 -14.46
N VAL A 50 19.69 -10.80 -13.45
CA VAL A 50 19.27 -10.40 -12.12
C VAL A 50 20.25 -9.30 -11.72
N PRO A 51 19.80 -8.04 -11.52
CA PRO A 51 20.70 -6.94 -11.23
C PRO A 51 21.55 -7.33 -10.02
N ALA A 52 22.87 -7.29 -10.18
CA ALA A 52 23.80 -7.70 -9.14
C ALA A 52 23.50 -6.92 -7.85
N LYS A 53 23.05 -7.63 -6.82
CA LYS A 53 22.72 -7.04 -5.52
C LYS A 53 23.96 -6.34 -4.98
N LYS A 54 23.86 -5.04 -4.68
CA LYS A 54 24.99 -4.23 -4.17
C LYS A 54 25.61 -4.91 -2.95
N THR A 55 26.95 -4.87 -2.87
CA THR A 55 27.67 -5.33 -1.69
C THR A 55 27.39 -4.43 -0.49
N VAL A 56 27.55 -4.96 0.73
CA VAL A 56 27.34 -4.18 1.97
C VAL A 56 28.24 -2.95 2.02
N LYS A 57 29.49 -3.06 1.53
CA LYS A 57 30.41 -1.92 1.45
C LYS A 57 29.86 -0.82 0.55
N GLN A 58 29.42 -1.15 -0.66
CA GLN A 58 28.84 -0.18 -1.59
C GLN A 58 27.60 0.50 -1.01
N ILE A 59 26.75 -0.24 -0.28
CA ILE A 59 25.58 0.33 0.39
C ILE A 59 26.02 1.34 1.46
N LYS A 60 27.00 1.00 2.30
CA LYS A 60 27.53 1.92 3.33
C LYS A 60 28.10 3.19 2.70
N ASP A 61 28.92 3.05 1.66
CA ASP A 61 29.51 4.18 0.93
C ASP A 61 28.42 5.11 0.36
N GLU A 62 27.32 4.55 -0.18
CA GLU A 62 26.18 5.32 -0.68
C GLU A 62 25.40 6.03 0.42
N LEU A 63 25.20 5.38 1.58
CA LEU A 63 24.50 5.99 2.71
C LEU A 63 25.32 7.13 3.30
N GLU A 64 26.63 6.94 3.43
CA GLU A 64 27.56 7.97 3.90
C GLU A 64 27.58 9.16 2.93
N ALA A 65 27.68 8.92 1.62
CA ALA A 65 27.63 9.95 0.60
C ALA A 65 26.30 10.74 0.61
N LYS A 66 25.18 10.08 0.96
CA LYS A 66 23.87 10.73 1.11
C LYS A 66 23.71 11.43 2.47
N GLY A 67 24.62 11.24 3.42
CA GLY A 67 24.51 11.77 4.78
C GLY A 67 23.45 11.04 5.63
N VAL A 68 23.09 9.81 5.27
CA VAL A 68 22.14 8.99 6.02
C VAL A 68 22.86 8.30 7.17
N LYS A 69 22.26 8.28 8.35
CA LYS A 69 22.83 7.57 9.51
C LYS A 69 22.59 6.07 9.40
N PHE A 70 23.62 5.29 9.69
CA PHE A 70 23.56 3.84 9.74
C PHE A 70 24.52 3.28 10.81
N PHE A 71 24.30 2.04 11.24
CA PHE A 71 25.23 1.30 12.09
C PHE A 71 25.08 -0.21 11.87
N ASP A 72 26.06 -0.99 12.33
CA ASP A 72 26.00 -2.45 12.32
C ASP A 72 25.40 -2.97 13.63
N TYR A 73 24.38 -3.81 13.52
CA TYR A 73 23.78 -4.56 14.62
C TYR A 73 24.11 -6.04 14.47
N VAL A 74 24.63 -6.68 15.52
CA VAL A 74 24.88 -8.13 15.52
C VAL A 74 23.71 -8.83 16.19
N ASP A 75 23.00 -9.67 15.44
CA ASP A 75 21.91 -10.47 16.00
C ASP A 75 22.48 -11.56 16.92
N GLU A 76 22.01 -11.61 18.16
CA GLU A 76 22.59 -12.47 19.19
C GLU A 76 22.43 -13.98 18.87
N LYS A 77 21.39 -14.36 18.12
CA LYS A 77 21.08 -15.78 17.88
C LYS A 77 21.79 -16.32 16.65
N SER A 78 21.76 -15.57 15.56
CA SER A 78 22.40 -15.94 14.29
C SER A 78 23.88 -15.56 14.23
N GLN A 79 24.31 -14.59 15.05
CA GLN A 79 25.60 -13.91 14.94
C GLN A 79 25.80 -13.17 13.61
N ASP A 80 24.71 -12.95 12.86
CA ASP A 80 24.74 -12.19 11.62
C ASP A 80 24.86 -10.69 11.89
N THR A 81 25.62 -10.00 11.04
CA THR A 81 25.68 -8.54 11.05
C THR A 81 24.61 -7.94 10.14
N ILE A 82 23.72 -7.17 10.73
CA ILE A 82 22.61 -6.47 10.08
C ILE A 82 22.96 -4.98 9.99
N LEU A 83 22.90 -4.43 8.77
CA LEU A 83 23.04 -3.00 8.56
C LEU A 83 21.72 -2.30 8.93
N MET A 84 21.75 -1.50 10.00
CA MET A 84 20.64 -0.65 10.43
C MET A 84 20.76 0.72 9.78
N GLN A 85 19.67 1.22 9.19
CA GLN A 85 19.57 2.57 8.63
C GLN A 85 18.55 3.38 9.43
N GLN A 86 18.81 4.66 9.63
CA GLN A 86 17.82 5.60 10.14
C GLN A 86 16.89 6.05 9.01
N TYR A 87 15.59 5.94 9.28
CA TYR A 87 14.47 6.43 8.49
C TYR A 87 13.67 7.44 9.33
N PHE A 88 12.65 8.02 8.74
CA PHE A 88 11.70 8.88 9.44
C PHE A 88 10.28 8.37 9.21
N ILE A 89 9.62 7.91 10.28
CA ILE A 89 8.19 7.60 10.22
C ILE A 89 7.44 8.91 10.39
N VAL A 90 6.59 9.21 9.42
CA VAL A 90 5.64 10.33 9.45
C VAL A 90 4.26 9.75 9.67
N PHE A 91 3.65 10.06 10.81
CA PHE A 91 2.24 9.85 11.05
C PHE A 91 1.44 11.04 10.50
N LEU A 92 0.40 10.75 9.74
CA LEU A 92 -0.53 11.72 9.19
C LEU A 92 -1.79 11.70 10.07
N LYS A 93 -1.98 12.71 10.91
CA LYS A 93 -3.07 12.80 11.88
C LYS A 93 -4.24 13.61 11.33
N LYS A 94 -5.43 13.47 11.93
CA LYS A 94 -6.58 14.33 11.62
C LYS A 94 -6.18 15.79 11.85
N GLY A 95 -6.25 16.59 10.79
CA GLY A 95 -6.00 18.02 10.90
C GLY A 95 -7.22 18.80 11.39
N PRO A 96 -7.01 20.06 11.83
CA PRO A 96 -8.03 20.88 12.46
C PRO A 96 -9.06 21.45 11.48
N ILE A 97 -8.79 21.44 10.17
CA ILE A 97 -9.69 22.01 9.15
C ILE A 97 -10.16 20.92 8.19
N ARG A 98 -11.42 20.48 8.38
CA ARG A 98 -12.04 19.40 7.59
C ARG A 98 -13.40 19.76 7.00
N SER A 99 -13.75 21.04 6.96
CA SER A 99 -15.06 21.56 6.52
C SER A 99 -15.18 21.72 4.99
N GLN A 100 -14.23 21.20 4.22
CA GLN A 100 -14.27 21.24 2.76
C GLN A 100 -15.50 20.47 2.24
N ASN A 101 -16.07 20.93 1.13
CA ASN A 101 -17.15 20.20 0.46
C ASN A 101 -16.61 18.90 -0.20
N GLU A 102 -17.51 18.07 -0.73
CA GLU A 102 -17.13 16.77 -1.32
C GLU A 102 -16.15 16.92 -2.49
N GLU A 103 -16.37 17.92 -3.36
CA GLU A 103 -15.53 18.16 -4.53
C GLU A 103 -14.10 18.58 -4.12
N GLU A 104 -13.98 19.55 -3.23
CA GLU A 104 -12.69 20.03 -2.71
C GLU A 104 -11.96 18.92 -1.93
N ALA A 105 -12.70 18.13 -1.14
CA ALA A 105 -12.13 17.00 -0.42
C ALA A 105 -11.59 15.92 -1.38
N ALA A 106 -12.28 15.65 -2.49
CA ALA A 106 -11.84 14.72 -3.52
C ALA A 106 -10.59 15.23 -4.24
N MET A 107 -10.56 16.51 -4.63
CA MET A 107 -9.39 17.13 -5.26
C MET A 107 -8.16 17.09 -4.35
N LEU A 108 -8.33 17.41 -3.06
CA LEU A 108 -7.24 17.31 -2.07
C LEU A 108 -6.75 15.87 -1.90
N GLN A 109 -7.64 14.89 -1.97
CA GLN A 109 -7.27 13.47 -1.91
C GLN A 109 -6.46 13.03 -3.12
N GLU A 110 -6.86 13.44 -4.32
CA GLU A 110 -6.08 13.16 -5.53
C GLU A 110 -4.69 13.79 -5.46
N ALA A 111 -4.61 15.05 -5.06
CA ALA A 111 -3.34 15.78 -4.94
C ALA A 111 -2.41 15.17 -3.86
N HIS A 112 -2.98 14.67 -2.76
CA HIS A 112 -2.26 13.93 -1.72
C HIS A 112 -1.67 12.63 -2.27
N LEU A 113 -2.46 11.83 -2.99
CA LEU A 113 -1.97 10.59 -3.61
C LEU A 113 -0.85 10.88 -4.63
N ALA A 114 -1.01 11.92 -5.46
CA ALA A 114 0.03 12.33 -6.40
C ALA A 114 1.33 12.77 -5.69
N HIS A 115 1.22 13.45 -4.54
CA HIS A 115 2.37 13.80 -3.72
C HIS A 115 3.10 12.54 -3.21
N LEU A 116 2.37 11.57 -2.62
CA LEU A 116 2.95 10.33 -2.10
C LEU A 116 3.62 9.50 -3.20
N THR A 117 2.97 9.36 -4.36
CA THR A 117 3.55 8.68 -5.53
C THR A 117 4.86 9.34 -5.95
N LYS A 118 4.89 10.68 -6.04
CA LYS A 118 6.11 11.40 -6.38
C LYS A 118 7.23 11.17 -5.34
N MET A 119 6.90 11.12 -4.04
CA MET A 119 7.91 10.85 -3.00
C MET A 119 8.50 9.44 -3.15
N TYR A 120 7.68 8.47 -3.53
CA TYR A 120 8.12 7.12 -3.81
C TYR A 120 9.02 7.05 -5.06
N GLU A 121 8.57 7.62 -6.18
CA GLU A 121 9.33 7.63 -7.44
C GLU A 121 10.69 8.31 -7.33
N LEU A 122 10.78 9.38 -6.53
CA LEU A 122 12.04 10.09 -6.26
C LEU A 122 12.93 9.37 -5.24
N GLY A 123 12.45 8.27 -4.64
CA GLY A 123 13.17 7.52 -3.61
C GLY A 123 13.27 8.24 -2.26
N TYR A 124 12.41 9.23 -2.01
CA TYR A 124 12.33 9.92 -0.73
C TYR A 124 11.45 9.19 0.28
N ALA A 125 10.52 8.36 -0.17
CA ALA A 125 9.69 7.51 0.68
C ALA A 125 9.70 6.07 0.18
N ASP A 126 9.75 5.11 1.10
CA ASP A 126 9.80 3.68 0.75
C ASP A 126 8.41 3.02 0.89
N ILE A 127 7.59 3.43 1.86
CA ILE A 127 6.28 2.84 2.16
C ILE A 127 5.32 3.94 2.59
N SER A 128 4.10 3.96 2.03
CA SER A 128 3.00 4.83 2.46
C SER A 128 1.68 4.06 2.46
N GLY A 129 0.80 4.36 3.42
CA GLY A 129 -0.54 3.77 3.45
C GLY A 129 -1.46 4.33 4.53
N PRO A 130 -2.78 4.19 4.35
CA PRO A 130 -3.76 4.58 5.37
C PRO A 130 -3.82 3.54 6.51
N PHE A 131 -4.24 3.99 7.69
CA PHE A 131 -4.69 3.07 8.73
C PHE A 131 -6.12 2.60 8.43
N GLY A 132 -6.42 1.35 8.77
CA GLY A 132 -7.71 0.72 8.49
C GLY A 132 -8.81 1.02 9.51
N ASP A 133 -8.52 1.78 10.56
CA ASP A 133 -9.47 2.18 11.60
C ASP A 133 -9.90 3.66 11.42
N ASP A 134 -10.84 4.11 12.28
CA ASP A 134 -11.23 5.52 12.33
C ASP A 134 -10.48 6.31 13.42
N GLY A 135 -9.24 5.91 13.70
CA GLY A 135 -8.37 6.58 14.65
C GLY A 135 -8.02 8.02 14.29
N ASP A 136 -7.30 8.67 15.20
CA ASP A 136 -6.73 10.00 15.00
C ASP A 136 -5.64 9.99 13.90
N ILE A 137 -4.86 8.91 13.85
CA ILE A 137 -3.86 8.70 12.80
C ILE A 137 -4.55 8.14 11.55
N ARG A 138 -4.45 8.87 10.45
CA ARG A 138 -5.10 8.53 9.17
C ARG A 138 -4.23 7.72 8.25
N GLY A 139 -2.91 7.89 8.34
CA GLY A 139 -1.95 7.12 7.56
C GLY A 139 -0.54 7.29 8.09
N MET A 140 0.39 6.60 7.44
CA MET A 140 1.82 6.76 7.68
C MET A 140 2.61 6.75 6.38
N THR A 141 3.77 7.38 6.43
CA THR A 141 4.80 7.31 5.39
C THR A 141 6.17 7.10 6.03
N ILE A 142 6.96 6.18 5.49
CA ILE A 142 8.36 5.96 5.87
C ILE A 142 9.24 6.71 4.88
N TYR A 143 9.80 7.83 5.32
CA TYR A 143 10.75 8.62 4.54
C TYR A 143 12.18 8.06 4.67
N ASN A 144 12.85 7.95 3.53
CA ASN A 144 14.22 7.50 3.33
C ASN A 144 15.07 8.70 2.87
N VAL A 145 15.31 9.61 3.82
CA VAL A 145 16.04 10.87 3.63
C VAL A 145 17.09 11.04 4.73
N PRO A 146 18.15 11.85 4.53
CA PRO A 146 19.25 11.92 5.48
C PRO A 146 18.94 12.63 6.79
N THR A 147 17.92 13.50 6.84
CA THR A 147 17.68 14.34 8.02
C THR A 147 16.19 14.51 8.33
N LEU A 148 15.91 14.70 9.62
CA LEU A 148 14.56 15.00 10.10
C LEU A 148 13.99 16.24 9.42
N LYS A 149 14.81 17.29 9.23
CA LYS A 149 14.41 18.53 8.55
C LYS A 149 13.96 18.29 7.11
N MET A 150 14.60 17.37 6.39
CA MET A 150 14.18 17.03 5.03
C MET A 150 12.85 16.26 5.05
N ALA A 151 12.70 15.27 5.95
CA ALA A 151 11.44 14.55 6.11
C ALA A 151 10.29 15.50 6.46
N ASP A 152 10.52 16.41 7.41
CA ASP A 152 9.57 17.47 7.80
C ASP A 152 9.19 18.37 6.62
N SER A 153 10.17 18.86 5.87
CA SER A 153 9.91 19.72 4.72
C SER A 153 9.11 19.02 3.63
N LEU A 154 9.36 17.73 3.37
CA LEU A 154 8.65 16.96 2.36
C LEU A 154 7.22 16.64 2.82
N ALA A 155 7.05 16.18 4.07
CA ALA A 155 5.73 15.88 4.63
C ALA A 155 4.83 17.12 4.70
N ASN A 156 5.37 18.28 5.09
CA ASN A 156 4.62 19.55 5.08
C ASN A 156 4.38 20.12 3.67
N ALA A 157 5.01 19.56 2.63
CA ALA A 157 4.75 19.96 1.25
C ALA A 157 3.46 19.35 0.68
N ASP A 158 2.91 18.33 1.35
CA ASP A 158 1.68 17.63 1.00
C ASP A 158 0.47 18.59 0.94
N PRO A 159 -0.33 18.56 -0.15
CA PRO A 159 -1.53 19.38 -0.27
C PRO A 159 -2.53 19.23 0.89
N MET A 160 -2.71 18.03 1.44
CA MET A 160 -3.61 17.82 2.58
C MET A 160 -3.08 18.43 3.87
N VAL A 161 -1.75 18.44 4.06
CA VAL A 161 -1.12 19.06 5.22
C VAL A 161 -1.18 20.58 5.10
N LYS A 162 -0.91 21.13 3.91
CA LYS A 162 -1.05 22.57 3.62
C LYS A 162 -2.48 23.08 3.83
N ALA A 163 -3.47 22.27 3.44
CA ALA A 163 -4.87 22.56 3.67
C ALA A 163 -5.31 22.37 5.13
N LYS A 164 -4.39 21.95 6.02
CA LYS A 164 -4.64 21.62 7.44
C LYS A 164 -5.74 20.56 7.63
N ARG A 165 -5.93 19.72 6.61
CA ARG A 165 -6.80 18.54 6.67
C ARG A 165 -6.07 17.36 7.33
N LEU A 166 -4.75 17.36 7.22
CA LEU A 166 -3.83 16.50 7.95
C LEU A 166 -2.83 17.32 8.76
N GLU A 167 -2.32 16.73 9.84
CA GLU A 167 -1.17 17.21 10.60
C GLU A 167 -0.07 16.14 10.60
N VAL A 168 1.18 16.57 10.70
CA VAL A 168 2.34 15.66 10.66
C VAL A 168 2.93 15.47 12.04
N GLU A 169 3.24 14.23 12.39
CA GLU A 169 4.04 13.86 13.56
C GLU A 169 5.17 12.94 13.09
N ILE A 170 6.42 13.29 13.41
CA ILE A 170 7.59 12.66 12.79
C ILE A 170 8.54 12.09 13.85
N HIS A 171 8.94 10.83 13.65
CA HIS A 171 9.87 10.13 14.53
C HIS A 171 11.06 9.56 13.77
N PRO A 172 12.30 9.77 14.23
CA PRO A 172 13.44 9.00 13.73
C PRO A 172 13.26 7.53 14.10
N TRP A 173 13.39 6.64 13.13
CA TRP A 173 13.16 5.21 13.31
C TRP A 173 14.30 4.41 12.70
N TRP A 174 14.74 3.36 13.38
CA TRP A 174 15.82 2.49 12.92
C TRP A 174 15.25 1.18 12.41
N ALA A 175 15.61 0.81 11.19
CA ALA A 175 15.22 -0.45 10.59
C ALA A 175 16.38 -1.05 9.80
N ALA A 176 16.37 -2.37 9.66
CA ALA A 176 17.34 -3.06 8.85
C ALA A 176 17.18 -2.68 7.37
N LYS A 177 18.30 -2.38 6.71
CA LYS A 177 18.30 -1.90 5.33
C LYS A 177 17.77 -2.98 4.38
N GLY A 178 16.67 -2.68 3.71
CA GLY A 178 16.11 -3.53 2.65
C GLY A 178 15.27 -4.71 3.15
N PHE A 179 14.81 -4.67 4.41
CA PHE A 179 13.89 -5.69 4.92
C PHE A 179 12.53 -5.60 4.22
N PRO A 180 12.00 -6.72 3.69
CA PRO A 180 10.66 -6.77 3.17
C PRO A 180 9.63 -7.00 4.29
N LEU A 181 8.36 -6.69 4.00
CA LEU A 181 7.25 -7.24 4.75
C LEU A 181 7.17 -8.76 4.48
N ARG A 182 6.83 -9.54 5.50
CA ARG A 182 6.76 -11.01 5.44
C ARG A 182 5.32 -11.49 5.35
#